data_AF-A0A3N8QCC0-F1
#
_entry.id   AF-A0A3N8QCC0-F1
#
_cell.length_a   1.000
_cell.length_b   1.000
_cell.length_c   1.000
_cell.angle_alpha   90.00
_cell.angle_beta   90.00
_cell.angle_gamma   90.00
#
_symmetry.space_group_name_H-M   'P 1'
#
loop_
_entity.id
_entity.type
_entity.pdbx_description
1 polymer ?
#
loop_
_entity_poly.entity_id
_entity_poly.type
_entity_poly.pdbx_seq_one_letter_code
_entity_poly.pdbx_strand_id
1 'polypeptide(L)'
;MSRQIRIAFRTAATAVSVVVALSACVIGPTRSASPWASPQVVAAQRDANDRYMTTLTSFVVFASKAKADSRAKILEGYQGVLYQYSLASVSYVQAVYPTLQTLPPSLQPLPAPSGTPTVADLDRDYEHVLGMRSAMWDIGVAAMWGKKTKMSIPRYNGPTLSMPVFPPMPPFQDARDPKYARLAALTKQLDDAQNAEFEQQRQVHSREVARAINAPGAMSPAPAPQQPQGVQRWCTQSGGGVTGRVPC
;
A
#
# COMPACT_ATOMS: atom_id res chain seq x y z
N MET A 1 15.49 -41.76 8.20
CA MET A 1 14.14 -41.14 8.27
C MET A 1 14.28 -39.64 8.04
N SER A 2 13.92 -39.13 6.85
CA SER A 2 14.06 -37.72 6.46
C SER A 2 12.80 -36.95 6.86
N ARG A 3 12.89 -36.05 7.85
CA ARG A 3 11.78 -35.15 8.19
C ARG A 3 11.75 -34.03 7.15
N GLN A 4 10.76 -34.06 6.26
CA GLN A 4 10.48 -32.93 5.38
C GLN A 4 10.18 -31.69 6.23
N ILE A 5 11.03 -30.67 6.12
CA ILE A 5 10.78 -29.36 6.72
C ILE A 5 9.61 -28.74 5.97
N ARG A 6 8.42 -28.75 6.58
CA ARG A 6 7.26 -28.01 6.06
C ARG A 6 7.41 -26.55 6.45
N ILE A 7 8.08 -25.75 5.62
CA ILE A 7 8.00 -24.29 5.71
C ILE A 7 6.64 -23.91 5.14
N ALA A 8 5.66 -23.70 6.02
CA ALA A 8 4.34 -23.24 5.61
C ALA A 8 4.43 -21.74 5.26
N PHE A 9 4.77 -21.44 4.01
CA PHE A 9 4.45 -20.14 3.43
C PHE A 9 2.93 -20.07 3.29
N ARG A 10 2.24 -19.54 4.31
CA ARG A 10 0.91 -19.00 4.09
C ARG A 10 1.12 -17.76 3.23
N THR A 11 0.99 -17.95 1.91
CA THR A 11 0.78 -16.86 0.96
C THR A 11 -0.52 -16.17 1.35
N ALA A 12 -0.45 -15.24 2.30
CA ALA A 12 -1.44 -14.19 2.40
C ALA A 12 -1.25 -13.33 1.16
N ALA A 13 -2.01 -13.64 0.11
CA ALA A 13 -2.15 -12.77 -1.05
C ALA A 13 -2.89 -11.51 -0.61
N THR A 14 -2.24 -10.65 0.18
CA THR A 14 -2.73 -9.30 0.44
C THR A 14 -2.35 -8.44 -0.75
N ALA A 15 -3.20 -8.50 -1.78
CA ALA A 15 -3.21 -7.51 -2.84
C ALA A 15 -3.66 -6.16 -2.23
N VAL A 16 -2.72 -5.39 -1.70
CA VAL A 16 -2.98 -3.98 -1.38
C VAL A 16 -2.80 -3.19 -2.68
N SER A 17 -3.82 -3.28 -3.53
CA SER A 17 -3.98 -2.39 -4.69
C SER A 17 -4.66 -1.12 -4.20
N VAL A 18 -3.88 -0.06 -3.92
CA VAL A 18 -4.44 1.29 -3.79
C VAL A 18 -4.46 1.92 -5.18
N VAL A 19 -5.63 1.92 -5.81
CA VAL A 19 -5.88 2.56 -7.11
C VAL A 19 -6.79 3.76 -6.95
N VAL A 20 -6.19 4.93 -7.22
CA VAL A 20 -6.67 6.14 -7.93
C VAL A 20 -7.89 6.91 -7.42
N ALA A 21 -7.68 8.21 -7.21
CA ALA A 21 -8.64 9.24 -7.62
C ALA A 21 -7.92 10.35 -8.42
N LEU A 22 -8.48 10.68 -9.59
CA LEU A 22 -8.02 11.66 -10.58
C LEU A 22 -8.40 13.11 -10.21
N SER A 23 -7.77 14.07 -10.93
CA SER A 23 -8.04 15.52 -11.05
C SER A 23 -7.34 16.43 -10.02
N ALA A 24 -6.74 17.59 -10.35
CA ALA A 24 -6.91 18.48 -11.51
C ALA A 24 -5.63 19.30 -11.82
N CYS A 25 -5.55 19.80 -13.06
CA CYS A 25 -4.62 20.84 -13.51
C CYS A 25 -4.81 22.15 -12.74
N VAL A 26 -3.71 22.77 -12.28
CA VAL A 26 -3.58 24.23 -12.19
C VAL A 26 -2.15 24.62 -12.58
N ILE A 27 -2.04 25.41 -13.65
CA ILE A 27 -0.82 26.12 -14.07
C ILE A 27 -0.74 27.41 -13.25
N GLY A 28 0.40 27.67 -12.61
CA GLY A 28 0.75 28.95 -12.01
C GLY A 28 2.13 28.90 -11.34
N PRO A 29 3.09 29.78 -11.68
CA PRO A 29 4.42 29.75 -11.09
C PRO A 29 4.42 30.56 -9.79
N THR A 30 4.44 29.88 -8.66
CA THR A 30 4.92 30.46 -7.40
C THR A 30 5.84 29.45 -6.73
N ARG A 31 7.16 29.70 -6.78
CA ARG A 31 8.15 29.02 -5.95
C ARG A 31 7.92 29.41 -4.49
N SER A 32 6.95 28.75 -3.87
CA SER A 32 7.01 28.47 -2.44
C SER A 32 7.77 27.16 -2.31
N ALA A 33 8.79 27.12 -1.46
CA ALA A 33 9.51 25.89 -1.16
C ALA A 33 8.48 24.80 -0.80
N SER A 34 8.49 23.69 -1.54
CA SER A 34 7.66 22.55 -1.28
C SER A 34 7.74 22.11 0.18
N PRO A 35 6.64 22.06 0.95
CA PRO A 35 6.59 21.28 2.19
C PRO A 35 6.62 19.76 1.92
N TRP A 36 6.71 19.34 0.66
CA TRP A 36 6.69 17.96 0.21
C TRP A 36 8.11 17.40 0.11
N ALA A 37 8.26 16.09 0.30
CA ALA A 37 9.53 15.40 0.12
C ALA A 37 10.19 15.76 -1.22
N SER A 38 11.50 16.04 -1.18
CA SER A 38 12.24 16.35 -2.40
C SER A 38 12.18 15.16 -3.37
N PRO A 39 12.32 15.40 -4.69
CA PRO A 39 12.37 14.30 -5.66
C PRO A 39 13.42 13.23 -5.31
N GLN A 40 14.51 13.63 -4.65
CA GLN A 40 15.56 12.72 -4.16
C GLN A 40 15.06 11.80 -3.04
N VAL A 41 14.27 12.31 -2.10
CA VAL A 41 13.68 11.50 -1.01
C VAL A 41 12.65 10.51 -1.57
N VAL A 42 11.83 10.93 -2.53
CA VAL A 42 10.89 10.04 -3.22
C VAL A 42 11.61 8.94 -4.00
N ALA A 43 12.69 9.28 -4.71
CA ALA A 43 13.52 8.29 -5.41
C ALA A 43 14.15 7.31 -4.43
N ALA A 44 14.74 7.80 -3.33
CA ALA A 44 15.33 6.96 -2.29
C ALA A 44 14.31 5.98 -1.67
N GLN A 45 13.05 6.42 -1.49
CA GLN A 45 11.97 5.56 -1.01
C GLN A 45 11.66 4.43 -1.98
N ARG A 46 11.56 4.74 -3.28
CA ARG A 46 11.33 3.72 -4.31
C ARG A 46 12.49 2.72 -4.37
N ASP A 47 13.72 3.22 -4.40
CA ASP A 47 14.92 2.38 -4.42
C ASP A 47 15.03 1.49 -3.18
N ALA A 48 14.65 2.00 -1.99
CA ALA A 48 14.61 1.20 -0.77
C ALA A 48 13.53 0.12 -0.83
N ASN A 49 12.33 0.45 -1.31
CA ASN A 49 11.24 -0.51 -1.45
C ASN A 49 11.55 -1.58 -2.51
N ASP A 50 12.16 -1.22 -3.63
CA ASP A 50 12.55 -2.14 -4.70
C ASP A 50 13.64 -3.11 -4.21
N ARG A 51 14.63 -2.61 -3.46
CA ARG A 51 15.64 -3.45 -2.80
C ARG A 51 15.01 -4.43 -1.82
N TYR A 52 14.05 -3.97 -1.01
CA TYR A 52 13.32 -4.83 -0.10
C TYR A 52 12.54 -5.92 -0.85
N MET A 53 11.75 -5.56 -1.86
CA MET A 53 10.98 -6.51 -2.64
C MET A 53 11.85 -7.52 -3.39
N THR A 54 13.00 -7.09 -3.91
CA THR A 54 14.00 -7.97 -4.54
C THR A 54 14.55 -8.98 -3.53
N THR A 55 14.88 -8.51 -2.31
CA THR A 55 15.39 -9.35 -1.22
C THR A 55 14.34 -10.36 -0.76
N LEU A 56 13.09 -9.92 -0.54
CA LEU A 56 11.98 -10.78 -0.14
C LEU A 56 11.71 -11.85 -1.20
N THR A 57 11.62 -11.47 -2.47
CA THR A 57 11.33 -12.40 -3.57
C THR A 57 12.45 -13.45 -3.69
N SER A 58 13.71 -13.00 -3.61
CA SER A 58 14.87 -13.88 -3.65
C SER A 58 14.89 -14.86 -2.48
N PHE A 59 14.56 -14.38 -1.27
CA PHE A 59 14.44 -15.21 -0.08
C PHE A 59 13.35 -16.28 -0.23
N VAL A 60 12.14 -15.92 -0.69
CA VAL A 60 11.03 -16.87 -0.87
C VAL A 60 11.41 -17.96 -1.87
N VAL A 61 12.01 -17.57 -3.00
CA VAL A 61 12.49 -18.53 -4.02
C VAL A 61 13.58 -19.45 -3.44
N PHE A 62 14.53 -18.90 -2.70
CA PHE A 62 15.58 -19.67 -2.03
C PHE A 62 15.01 -20.65 -1.00
N ALA A 63 14.20 -20.16 -0.07
CA ALA A 63 13.66 -20.94 1.04
C ALA A 63 12.76 -22.09 0.55
N SER A 64 12.00 -21.89 -0.53
CA SER A 64 11.17 -22.94 -1.13
C SER A 64 11.96 -24.11 -1.74
N LYS A 65 13.24 -23.89 -2.11
CA LYS A 65 14.12 -24.89 -2.74
C LYS A 65 15.18 -25.44 -1.78
N ALA A 66 15.22 -24.94 -0.56
CA ALA A 66 16.26 -25.23 0.41
C ALA A 66 16.15 -26.65 0.97
N LYS A 67 17.31 -27.26 1.24
CA LYS A 67 17.44 -28.60 1.82
C LYS A 67 17.58 -28.52 3.35
N ALA A 68 17.53 -29.66 4.04
CA ALA A 68 17.56 -29.72 5.51
C ALA A 68 18.84 -29.13 6.15
N ASP A 69 19.96 -29.13 5.42
CA ASP A 69 21.24 -28.53 5.77
C ASP A 69 21.29 -27.00 5.55
N SER A 70 20.25 -26.40 4.97
CA SER A 70 20.21 -24.97 4.64
C SER A 70 19.68 -24.08 5.77
N ARG A 71 19.56 -24.60 7.00
CA ARG A 71 18.95 -23.89 8.13
C ARG A 71 19.60 -22.54 8.40
N ALA A 72 20.92 -22.50 8.57
CA ALA A 72 21.67 -21.27 8.83
C ALA A 72 21.45 -20.23 7.73
N LYS A 73 21.54 -20.65 6.45
CA LYS A 73 21.33 -19.77 5.29
C LYS A 73 19.90 -19.23 5.20
N ILE A 74 18.90 -20.01 5.60
CA ILE A 74 17.51 -19.52 5.68
C ILE A 74 17.37 -18.48 6.79
N LEU A 75 17.97 -18.70 7.95
CA LEU A 75 17.94 -17.75 9.05
C LEU A 75 18.63 -16.42 8.66
N GLU A 76 19.81 -16.50 8.05
CA GLU A 76 20.56 -15.35 7.51
C GLU A 76 19.76 -14.61 6.43
N GLY A 77 19.23 -15.34 5.45
CA GLY A 77 18.44 -14.76 4.38
C GLY A 77 17.19 -14.05 4.91
N TYR A 78 16.53 -14.61 5.92
CA TYR A 78 15.37 -14.00 6.54
C TYR A 78 15.73 -12.76 7.37
N GLN A 79 16.84 -12.77 8.12
CA GLN A 79 17.33 -11.56 8.78
C GLN A 79 17.61 -10.43 7.78
N GLY A 80 18.15 -10.78 6.61
CA GLY A 80 18.32 -9.84 5.50
C GLY A 80 17.00 -9.22 5.04
N VAL A 81 15.91 -10.02 4.96
CA VAL A 81 14.56 -9.53 4.65
C VAL A 81 14.08 -8.55 5.72
N LEU A 82 14.19 -8.89 7.01
CA LEU A 82 13.76 -8.01 8.10
C LEU A 82 14.55 -6.69 8.12
N TYR A 83 15.87 -6.76 7.93
CA TYR A 83 16.73 -5.59 7.84
C TYR A 83 16.31 -4.67 6.69
N GLN A 84 16.13 -5.21 5.48
CA GLN A 84 15.70 -4.41 4.32
C GLN A 84 14.29 -3.83 4.50
N TYR A 85 13.38 -4.57 5.13
CA TYR A 85 12.06 -4.05 5.51
C TYR A 85 12.19 -2.83 6.45
N SER A 86 13.08 -2.90 7.43
CA SER A 86 13.29 -1.80 8.38
C SER A 86 13.78 -0.52 7.67
N LEU A 87 14.71 -0.66 6.71
CA LEU A 87 15.19 0.47 5.91
C LEU A 87 14.11 1.05 4.99
N ALA A 88 13.35 0.19 4.32
CA ALA A 88 12.24 0.62 3.47
C ALA A 88 11.14 1.35 4.27
N SER A 89 10.88 0.91 5.50
CA SER A 89 9.90 1.52 6.41
C SER A 89 10.34 2.93 6.84
N VAL A 90 11.60 3.09 7.24
CA VAL A 90 12.17 4.40 7.58
C VAL A 90 12.10 5.35 6.38
N SER A 91 12.49 4.86 5.20
CA SER A 91 12.48 5.67 3.98
C SER A 91 11.07 6.11 3.57
N TYR A 92 10.07 5.23 3.75
CA TYR A 92 8.66 5.58 3.56
C TYR A 92 8.23 6.69 4.52
N VAL A 93 8.52 6.56 5.83
CA VAL A 93 8.17 7.56 6.84
C VAL A 93 8.82 8.91 6.54
N GLN A 94 10.10 8.93 6.17
CA GLN A 94 10.80 10.16 5.81
C GLN A 94 10.23 10.83 4.54
N ALA A 95 9.68 10.05 3.62
CA ALA A 95 9.04 10.57 2.42
C ALA A 95 7.65 11.16 2.70
N VAL A 96 6.84 10.53 3.56
CA VAL A 96 5.50 11.05 3.90
C VAL A 96 5.53 12.12 4.99
N TYR A 97 6.56 12.12 5.85
CA TYR A 97 6.72 13.05 6.96
C TYR A 97 8.17 13.59 7.03
N PRO A 98 8.57 14.45 6.05
CA PRO A 98 9.95 14.90 5.89
C PRO A 98 10.46 15.80 7.02
N THR A 99 9.58 16.40 7.83
CA THR A 99 9.95 17.25 8.96
C THR A 99 10.15 16.47 10.27
N LEU A 100 10.03 15.14 10.24
CA LEU A 100 10.32 14.29 11.40
C LEU A 100 11.83 14.27 11.68
N GLN A 101 12.26 15.06 12.67
CA GLN A 101 13.68 15.20 13.03
C GLN A 101 14.27 13.97 13.72
N THR A 102 13.47 13.23 14.49
CA THR A 102 13.92 12.06 15.23
C THR A 102 12.90 10.95 15.10
N LEU A 103 13.38 9.78 14.66
CA LEU A 103 12.54 8.59 14.56
C LEU A 103 12.19 8.10 15.97
N PRO A 104 10.91 7.79 16.25
CA PRO A 104 10.53 7.17 17.50
C PRO A 104 11.25 5.81 17.64
N PRO A 105 11.43 5.29 18.88
CA PRO A 105 12.11 4.02 19.11
C PRO A 105 11.57 2.86 18.27
N SER A 106 10.25 2.83 18.06
CA SER A 106 9.57 1.82 17.24
C SER A 106 9.86 1.91 15.75
N LEU A 107 10.50 2.97 15.27
CA LEU A 107 10.91 3.15 13.87
C LEU A 107 12.44 3.20 13.70
N GLN A 108 13.19 2.91 14.75
CA GLN A 108 14.64 2.75 14.61
C GLN A 108 14.92 1.55 13.69
N PRO A 109 15.82 1.67 12.70
CA PRO A 109 16.14 0.56 11.81
C PRO A 109 16.81 -0.57 12.59
N LEU A 110 16.65 -1.80 12.09
CA LEU A 110 17.37 -2.93 12.64
C LEU A 110 18.88 -2.77 12.41
N PRO A 111 19.74 -3.30 13.30
CA PRO A 111 21.17 -3.34 13.05
C PRO A 111 21.47 -4.14 11.78
N ALA A 112 22.56 -3.77 11.10
CA ALA A 112 23.03 -4.53 9.95
C ALA A 112 23.36 -5.98 10.37
N PRO A 113 22.98 -7.00 9.57
CA PRO A 113 23.31 -8.38 9.85
C PRO A 113 24.82 -8.59 10.00
N SER A 114 25.26 -9.19 11.10
CA SER A 114 26.68 -9.34 11.44
C SER A 114 27.10 -10.79 11.76
N GLY A 115 26.25 -11.77 11.47
CA GLY A 115 26.53 -13.19 11.66
C GLY A 115 25.30 -14.06 11.39
N THR A 116 25.42 -15.36 11.67
CA THR A 116 24.28 -16.28 11.59
C THR A 116 23.34 -16.05 12.78
N PRO A 117 22.09 -15.62 12.56
CA PRO A 117 21.16 -15.35 13.65
C PRO A 117 20.57 -16.64 14.21
N THR A 118 20.18 -16.62 15.48
CA THR A 118 19.36 -17.67 16.06
C THR A 118 17.88 -17.44 15.75
N VAL A 119 17.02 -18.45 15.97
CA VAL A 119 15.56 -18.26 15.87
C VAL A 119 15.07 -17.19 16.84
N ALA A 120 15.64 -17.14 18.04
CA ALA A 120 15.26 -16.15 19.05
C ALA A 120 15.65 -14.71 18.65
N ASP A 121 16.75 -14.55 17.90
CA ASP A 121 17.12 -13.25 17.34
C ASP A 121 16.11 -12.82 16.27
N LEU A 122 15.70 -13.75 15.39
CA LEU A 122 14.68 -13.46 14.37
C LEU A 122 13.31 -13.15 14.99
N ASP A 123 12.93 -13.81 16.08
CA ASP A 123 11.67 -13.52 16.78
C ASP A 123 11.67 -12.10 17.36
N ARG A 124 12.80 -11.69 17.95
CA ARG A 124 13.00 -10.33 18.48
C ARG A 124 12.95 -9.30 17.36
N ASP A 125 13.68 -9.54 16.29
CA ASP A 125 13.71 -8.65 15.12
C ASP A 125 12.33 -8.57 14.47
N TYR A 126 11.58 -9.68 14.42
CA TYR A 126 10.21 -9.73 13.90
C TYR A 126 9.23 -8.92 14.76
N GLU A 127 9.30 -9.05 16.09
CA GLU A 127 8.50 -8.25 17.02
C GLU A 127 8.81 -6.75 16.88
N HIS A 128 10.08 -6.40 16.68
CA HIS A 128 10.47 -5.01 16.42
C HIS A 128 9.86 -4.49 15.11
N VAL A 129 9.94 -5.24 14.01
CA VAL A 129 9.35 -4.78 12.74
C VAL A 129 7.82 -4.79 12.74
N LEU A 130 7.16 -5.59 13.59
CA LEU A 130 5.72 -5.44 13.88
C LEU A 130 5.42 -4.07 14.49
N GLY A 131 6.25 -3.63 15.44
CA GLY A 131 6.20 -2.27 16.01
C GLY A 131 6.42 -1.20 14.95
N MET A 132 7.40 -1.39 14.07
CA MET A 132 7.66 -0.49 12.93
C MET A 132 6.44 -0.40 12.02
N ARG A 133 5.81 -1.52 11.68
CA ARG A 133 4.61 -1.56 10.84
C ARG A 133 3.47 -0.77 11.45
N SER A 134 3.20 -0.92 12.74
CA SER A 134 2.16 -0.17 13.43
C SER A 134 2.43 1.34 13.36
N ALA A 135 3.64 1.77 13.73
CA ALA A 135 4.01 3.18 13.72
C ALA A 135 4.00 3.79 12.31
N MET A 136 4.50 3.04 11.31
CA MET A 136 4.47 3.43 9.91
C MET A 136 3.04 3.59 9.39
N TRP A 137 2.15 2.67 9.75
CA TRP A 137 0.73 2.75 9.38
C TRP A 137 0.06 3.99 9.98
N ASP A 138 0.25 4.25 11.27
CA ASP A 138 -0.33 5.43 11.94
C ASP A 138 0.12 6.74 11.26
N ILE A 139 1.42 6.81 10.90
CA ILE A 139 1.97 7.96 10.17
C ILE A 139 1.39 8.03 8.76
N GLY A 140 1.36 6.91 8.04
CA GLY A 140 0.86 6.83 6.67
C GLY A 140 -0.62 7.21 6.57
N VAL A 141 -1.47 6.69 7.44
CA VAL A 141 -2.90 7.04 7.49
C VAL A 141 -3.08 8.52 7.83
N ALA A 142 -2.34 9.05 8.81
CA ALA A 142 -2.40 10.46 9.15
C ALA A 142 -1.97 11.35 7.98
N ALA A 143 -0.88 10.99 7.29
CA ALA A 143 -0.38 11.71 6.13
C ALA A 143 -1.35 11.64 4.94
N MET A 144 -1.94 10.48 4.66
CA MET A 144 -2.86 10.32 3.51
C MET A 144 -4.23 10.98 3.75
N TRP A 145 -4.81 10.78 4.93
CA TRP A 145 -6.18 11.17 5.23
C TRP A 145 -6.30 12.44 6.06
N GLY A 146 -5.18 13.04 6.48
CA GLY A 146 -5.17 14.26 7.29
C GLY A 146 -5.73 14.06 8.70
N LYS A 147 -5.65 12.85 9.27
CA LYS A 147 -6.07 12.62 10.66
C LYS A 147 -5.24 13.50 11.61
N LYS A 148 -5.92 14.23 12.49
CA LYS A 148 -5.25 14.98 13.56
C LYS A 148 -4.59 14.01 14.53
N THR A 149 -3.27 13.93 14.51
CA THR A 149 -2.46 13.19 15.47
C THR A 149 -1.75 14.14 16.42
N LYS A 150 -1.32 13.65 17.59
CA LYS A 150 -0.48 14.44 18.53
C LYS A 150 0.85 14.87 17.90
N MET A 151 1.30 14.18 16.86
CA MET A 151 2.55 14.45 16.14
C MET A 151 2.39 15.52 15.05
N SER A 152 1.19 16.09 14.85
CA SER A 152 0.96 17.14 13.83
C SER A 152 1.48 16.74 12.44
N ILE A 153 1.16 15.51 12.03
CA ILE A 153 1.63 14.95 10.75
C ILE A 153 0.97 15.72 9.59
N PRO A 154 1.75 16.33 8.69
CA PRO A 154 1.21 17.07 7.56
C PRO A 154 0.55 16.12 6.56
N ARG A 155 -0.47 16.62 5.85
CA ARG A 155 -1.06 15.87 4.74
C ARG A 155 -0.05 15.73 3.60
N TYR A 156 0.19 14.51 3.15
CA TYR A 156 1.06 14.22 2.03
C TYR A 156 0.31 14.39 0.70
N ASN A 157 0.80 15.31 -0.12
CA ASN A 157 0.25 15.61 -1.46
C ASN A 157 1.26 15.34 -2.59
N GLY A 158 2.32 14.57 -2.30
CA GLY A 158 3.35 14.23 -3.29
C GLY A 158 2.95 13.06 -4.19
N PRO A 159 3.89 12.55 -5.03
CA PRO A 159 3.67 11.37 -5.85
C PRO A 159 3.24 10.16 -5.03
N THR A 160 2.45 9.25 -5.58
CA THR A 160 2.06 8.01 -4.90
C THR A 160 3.30 7.25 -4.43
N LEU A 161 3.29 6.87 -3.15
CA LEU A 161 4.31 6.04 -2.50
C LEU A 161 3.67 4.74 -2.06
N SER A 162 4.40 3.64 -2.24
CA SER A 162 3.98 2.33 -1.76
C SER A 162 4.55 2.11 -0.37
N MET A 163 3.67 1.84 0.59
CA MET A 163 4.08 1.34 1.90
C MET A 163 4.67 -0.07 1.73
N PRO A 164 5.84 -0.38 2.32
CA PRO A 164 6.45 -1.70 2.20
C PRO A 164 5.52 -2.81 2.67
N VAL A 165 5.37 -3.86 1.87
CA VAL A 165 4.58 -5.05 2.22
C VAL A 165 5.23 -5.73 3.43
N PHE A 166 4.43 -6.13 4.42
CA PHE A 166 4.97 -6.74 5.63
C PHE A 166 5.62 -8.11 5.34
N PRO A 167 6.81 -8.43 5.92
CA PRO A 167 7.44 -9.73 5.72
C PRO A 167 6.59 -10.90 6.25
N PRO A 168 6.72 -12.09 5.64
CA PRO A 168 6.04 -13.30 6.12
C PRO A 168 6.56 -13.67 7.52
N MET A 169 5.84 -14.53 8.24
CA MET A 169 6.25 -15.03 9.55
C MET A 169 7.65 -15.68 9.52
N PRO A 170 8.42 -15.67 10.63
CA PRO A 170 9.76 -16.23 10.63
C PRO A 170 9.78 -17.73 10.32
N PRO A 171 10.86 -18.24 9.70
CA PRO A 171 10.98 -19.65 9.34
C PRO A 171 11.27 -20.53 10.56
N PHE A 172 11.04 -21.83 10.41
CA PHE A 172 11.37 -22.88 11.40
C PHE A 172 10.67 -22.77 12.76
N GLN A 173 9.51 -22.11 12.78
CA GLN A 173 8.67 -21.98 13.96
C GLN A 173 7.88 -23.27 14.21
N ASP A 174 7.74 -23.67 15.47
CA ASP A 174 6.80 -24.71 15.89
C ASP A 174 5.45 -24.05 16.21
N ALA A 175 4.35 -24.57 15.66
CA ALA A 175 3.00 -24.09 15.97
C ALA A 175 2.63 -24.22 17.46
N ARG A 176 3.33 -25.08 18.19
CA ARG A 176 3.18 -25.27 19.64
C ARG A 176 4.06 -24.35 20.46
N ASP A 177 5.00 -23.63 19.85
CA ASP A 177 5.84 -22.66 20.54
C ASP A 177 4.97 -21.46 20.95
N PRO A 178 4.85 -21.17 22.26
CA PRO A 178 4.08 -20.01 22.73
C PRO A 178 4.62 -18.69 22.19
N LYS A 179 5.92 -18.58 21.89
CA LYS A 179 6.50 -17.37 21.28
C LYS A 179 5.99 -17.19 19.86
N TYR A 180 6.00 -18.25 19.05
CA TYR A 180 5.46 -18.21 17.70
C TYR A 180 3.97 -17.86 17.69
N ALA A 181 3.20 -18.52 18.57
CA ALA A 181 1.77 -18.28 18.69
C ALA A 181 1.49 -16.82 19.05
N ARG A 182 2.29 -16.23 19.95
CA ARG A 182 2.23 -14.80 20.28
C ARG A 182 2.53 -13.91 19.07
N LEU A 183 3.59 -14.18 18.32
CA LEU A 183 3.91 -13.42 17.11
C LEU A 183 2.78 -13.51 16.07
N ALA A 184 2.26 -14.70 15.83
CA ALA A 184 1.16 -14.92 14.89
C ALA A 184 -0.12 -14.17 15.32
N ALA A 185 -0.42 -14.16 16.62
CA ALA A 185 -1.54 -13.43 17.18
C ALA A 185 -1.35 -11.91 17.03
N LEU A 186 -0.16 -11.37 17.31
CA LEU A 186 0.14 -9.95 17.14
C LEU A 186 0.06 -9.53 15.67
N THR A 187 0.63 -10.32 14.75
CA THR A 187 0.51 -10.07 13.30
C THR A 187 -0.95 -10.02 12.88
N LYS A 188 -1.75 -11.02 13.28
CA LYS A 188 -3.17 -11.07 12.96
C LYS A 188 -3.93 -9.88 13.55
N GLN A 189 -3.69 -9.54 14.81
CA GLN A 189 -4.34 -8.42 15.47
C GLN A 189 -4.05 -7.11 14.73
N LEU A 190 -2.81 -6.91 14.28
CA LEU A 190 -2.43 -5.74 13.52
C LEU A 190 -3.06 -5.74 12.12
N ASP A 191 -3.08 -6.88 11.43
CA ASP A 191 -3.76 -7.03 10.13
C ASP A 191 -5.26 -6.68 10.24
N ASP A 192 -5.94 -7.26 11.22
CA ASP A 192 -7.38 -7.05 11.44
C ASP A 192 -7.68 -5.58 11.77
N ALA A 193 -6.85 -4.94 12.62
CA ALA A 193 -7.00 -3.53 12.97
C ALA A 193 -6.80 -2.60 11.76
N GLN A 194 -5.74 -2.82 10.98
CA GLN A 194 -5.45 -2.00 9.80
C GLN A 194 -6.52 -2.16 8.71
N ASN A 195 -7.01 -3.39 8.49
CA ASN A 195 -8.10 -3.65 7.54
C ASN A 195 -9.41 -3.00 7.98
N ALA A 196 -9.75 -3.07 9.28
CA ALA A 196 -10.94 -2.42 9.82
C ALA A 196 -10.87 -0.89 9.68
N GLU A 197 -9.71 -0.29 9.95
CA GLU A 197 -9.51 1.14 9.78
C GLU A 197 -9.61 1.56 8.31
N PHE A 198 -9.02 0.79 7.40
CA PHE A 198 -9.12 1.03 5.96
C PHE A 198 -10.58 0.99 5.48
N GLU A 199 -11.33 -0.02 5.92
CA GLU A 199 -12.75 -0.14 5.60
C GLU A 199 -13.56 1.05 6.14
N GLN A 200 -13.27 1.50 7.37
CA GLN A 200 -13.89 2.67 7.95
C GLN A 200 -13.60 3.94 7.12
N GLN A 201 -12.35 4.15 6.68
CA GLN A 201 -12.00 5.28 5.82
C GLN A 201 -12.75 5.22 4.49
N ARG A 202 -12.85 4.04 3.88
CA ARG A 202 -13.60 3.83 2.63
C ARG A 202 -15.07 4.19 2.78
N GLN A 203 -15.69 3.83 3.90
CA GLN A 203 -17.09 4.16 4.19
C GLN A 203 -17.31 5.66 4.46
N VAL A 204 -16.37 6.32 5.15
CA VAL A 204 -16.44 7.78 5.36
C VAL A 204 -16.33 8.50 4.02
N HIS A 205 -15.34 8.12 3.20
CA HIS A 205 -15.15 8.72 1.89
C HIS A 205 -16.35 8.51 0.96
N SER A 206 -16.93 7.30 0.92
CA SER A 206 -18.12 7.03 0.11
C SER A 206 -19.34 7.86 0.54
N ARG A 207 -19.50 8.09 1.86
CA ARG A 207 -20.56 8.98 2.40
C ARG A 207 -20.31 10.44 2.03
N GLU A 208 -19.06 10.90 2.05
CA GLU A 208 -18.71 12.27 1.64
C GLU A 208 -18.99 12.49 0.15
N VAL A 209 -18.59 11.55 -0.71
CA VAL A 209 -18.92 11.58 -2.14
C VAL A 209 -20.43 11.57 -2.36
N ALA A 210 -21.17 10.69 -1.67
CA ALA A 210 -22.63 10.65 -1.76
C ALA A 210 -23.28 11.97 -1.29
N ARG A 211 -22.78 12.60 -0.23
CA ARG A 211 -23.26 13.92 0.22
C ARG A 211 -22.94 15.01 -0.78
N ALA A 212 -21.77 14.99 -1.40
CA ALA A 212 -21.39 15.97 -2.42
C ALA A 212 -22.27 15.86 -3.68
N ILE A 213 -22.60 14.64 -4.10
CA ILE A 213 -23.54 14.39 -5.22
C ILE A 213 -24.95 14.87 -4.88
N ASN A 214 -25.40 14.67 -3.64
CA ASN A 214 -26.75 15.04 -3.20
C ASN A 214 -26.84 16.45 -2.58
N ALA A 215 -25.78 17.26 -2.64
CA ALA A 215 -25.78 18.60 -2.07
C ALA A 215 -26.71 19.51 -2.89
N PRO A 216 -27.59 20.33 -2.25
CA PRO A 216 -28.40 21.31 -2.97
C PRO A 216 -27.50 22.28 -3.73
N GLY A 217 -27.54 22.25 -5.06
CA GLY A 217 -26.65 23.01 -5.94
C GLY A 217 -25.53 22.20 -6.62
N ALA A 218 -25.42 20.90 -6.34
CA ALA A 218 -24.72 19.98 -7.22
C ALA A 218 -25.48 19.96 -8.56
N MET A 219 -24.81 20.47 -9.60
CA MET A 219 -25.30 20.69 -10.97
C MET A 219 -26.61 19.96 -11.29
N SER A 220 -27.69 20.72 -11.52
CA SER A 220 -28.71 20.25 -12.46
C SER A 220 -27.97 19.76 -13.70
N PRO A 221 -28.27 18.56 -14.23
CA PRO A 221 -27.61 18.09 -15.44
C PRO A 221 -27.74 19.21 -16.47
N ALA A 222 -26.61 19.66 -17.01
CA ALA A 222 -26.64 20.61 -18.11
C ALA A 222 -27.63 20.03 -19.13
N PRO A 223 -28.60 20.82 -19.65
CA PRO A 223 -29.50 20.30 -20.66
C PRO A 223 -28.61 19.71 -21.75
N ALA A 224 -28.87 18.44 -22.08
CA ALA A 224 -28.12 17.73 -23.11
C ALA A 224 -27.96 18.67 -24.31
N PRO A 225 -26.77 18.76 -24.94
CA PRO A 225 -26.61 19.58 -26.14
C PRO A 225 -27.74 19.17 -27.08
N GLN A 226 -28.65 20.11 -27.36
CA GLN A 226 -29.70 19.89 -28.33
C GLN A 226 -28.97 19.52 -29.61
N GLN A 227 -29.09 18.24 -29.99
CA GLN A 227 -28.75 17.86 -31.35
C GLN A 227 -29.48 18.86 -32.25
N PRO A 228 -28.83 19.42 -33.28
CA PRO A 228 -29.56 20.14 -34.30
C PRO A 228 -30.67 19.18 -34.72
N GLN A 229 -31.94 19.60 -34.57
CA GLN A 229 -33.04 18.87 -35.14
C GLN A 229 -32.84 18.92 -36.66
N GLY A 230 -32.06 17.95 -37.16
CA GLY A 230 -32.06 17.60 -38.55
C GLY A 230 -33.48 17.13 -38.81
N VAL A 231 -34.30 18.02 -39.36
CA VAL A 231 -35.60 17.69 -39.92
C VAL A 231 -35.30 16.66 -41.01
N GLN A 232 -35.35 15.37 -40.68
CA GLN A 232 -35.42 14.32 -41.69
C GLN A 232 -36.68 14.60 -42.49
N ARG A 233 -36.53 15.08 -43.72
CA ARG A 233 -37.66 15.30 -44.59
C ARG A 233 -38.02 13.92 -45.13
N TRP A 234 -39.30 13.58 -45.13
CA TRP A 234 -39.76 12.31 -45.66
C TRP A 234 -40.47 12.61 -46.96
N CYS A 235 -39.98 12.03 -48.04
CA CYS A 235 -40.56 12.18 -49.36
C CYS A 235 -41.44 10.96 -49.63
N THR A 236 -42.56 11.18 -50.30
CA THR A 236 -43.45 10.08 -50.70
C THR A 236 -43.08 9.70 -52.13
N GLN A 237 -42.54 8.51 -52.33
CA GLN A 237 -42.21 8.00 -53.66
C GLN A 237 -43.26 6.98 -54.07
N SER A 238 -43.84 7.16 -55.27
CA SER A 238 -44.84 6.26 -55.84
C SER A 238 -44.33 5.70 -57.16
N GLY A 239 -44.22 4.37 -57.26
CA GLY A 239 -43.89 3.64 -58.47
C GLY A 239 -44.39 2.20 -58.39
N GLY A 240 -45.00 1.69 -59.46
CA GLY A 240 -45.48 0.30 -59.52
C GLY A 240 -46.66 -0.04 -58.61
N GLY A 241 -47.50 0.93 -58.24
CA GLY A 241 -48.74 0.69 -57.48
C GLY A 241 -48.56 0.58 -55.95
N VAL A 242 -47.37 0.85 -55.41
CA VAL A 242 -47.13 0.93 -53.95
C VAL A 242 -46.58 2.32 -53.60
N THR A 243 -47.10 2.91 -52.51
CA THR A 243 -46.67 4.21 -51.98
C THR A 243 -45.90 4.00 -50.69
N GLY A 244 -44.63 4.44 -50.64
CA GLY A 244 -43.77 4.34 -49.45
C GLY A 244 -43.12 5.68 -49.08
N ARG A 245 -42.94 5.92 -47.78
CA ARG A 245 -42.15 7.06 -47.29
C ARG A 245 -40.67 6.69 -47.28
N VAL A 246 -39.85 7.48 -47.97
CA VAL A 246 -38.39 7.34 -47.99
C VAL A 246 -37.74 8.62 -47.42
N PRO A 247 -36.57 8.51 -46.78
CA PRO A 247 -35.85 9.68 -46.29
C PRO A 247 -35.38 10.55 -47.46
N CYS A 248 -35.47 11.86 -47.26
CA CYS A 248 -34.87 12.93 -48.05
C CYS A 248 -34.40 14.06 -47.10
#